data_AF-A0A0F8YDT8-F1
#
_entry.id   AF-A0A0F8YDT8-F1
#
_cell.length_a   1.000
_cell.length_b   1.000
_cell.length_c   1.000
_cell.angle_alpha   90.00
_cell.angle_beta   90.00
_cell.angle_gamma   90.00
#
_symmetry.space_group_name_H-M   'P 1'
#
loop_
_entity.id
_entity.type
_entity.pdbx_description
1 polymer ?
#
loop_
_entity_poly.entity_id
_entity_poly.type
_entity_poly.pdbx_seq_one_letter_code
_entity_poly.pdbx_strand_id
1 'polypeptide(L)'
;MSLTQDSNERKEIPIFSGFISYFPDAIAAVASHSFKSNEKHNPGEPLHWARDKSTDQLDALARHLTELGMLEANPEIMGKIELLKAIVWRGMAELQLTIEVANTPMILQQGNDPLYTGPQARKVRVCDGMGCDS
;
A
#
# COMPACT_ATOMS: atom_id res chain seq x y z
N MET A 1 5.85 -7.62 11.79
CA MET A 1 4.82 -8.40 11.08
C MET A 1 3.91 -9.01 12.13
N SER A 2 2.71 -8.48 12.32
CA SER A 2 1.77 -8.99 13.34
C SER A 2 0.78 -9.93 12.66
N LEU A 3 1.23 -11.14 12.33
CA LEU A 3 0.28 -12.24 12.11
C LEU A 3 -0.19 -12.72 13.48
N THR A 4 -1.47 -13.06 13.57
CA THR A 4 -2.04 -13.66 14.77
C THR A 4 -1.21 -14.85 15.26
N GLN A 5 -1.00 -14.90 16.57
CA GLN A 5 -0.33 -16.02 17.23
C GLN A 5 -1.26 -17.22 17.43
N ASP A 6 -2.57 -17.06 17.18
CA ASP A 6 -3.52 -18.15 17.20
C ASP A 6 -3.33 -19.08 15.99
N SER A 7 -3.30 -20.39 16.26
CA SER A 7 -3.02 -21.41 15.26
C SER A 7 -4.16 -21.62 14.28
N ASN A 8 -5.40 -21.45 14.72
CA ASN A 8 -6.58 -21.61 13.87
C ASN A 8 -6.74 -20.41 12.95
N GLU A 9 -6.60 -19.19 13.49
CA GLU A 9 -6.69 -17.97 12.69
C GLU A 9 -5.59 -17.90 11.61
N ARG A 10 -4.37 -18.40 11.87
CA ARG A 10 -3.32 -18.48 10.83
C ARG A 10 -3.70 -19.35 9.62
N LYS A 11 -4.51 -20.39 9.82
CA LYS A 11 -4.94 -21.27 8.72
C LYS A 11 -5.92 -20.58 7.79
N GLU A 12 -6.63 -19.57 8.28
CA GLU A 12 -7.55 -18.75 7.50
C GLU A 12 -6.83 -17.71 6.64
N ILE A 13 -5.50 -17.55 6.79
CA ILE A 13 -4.67 -16.63 6.02
C ILE A 13 -3.64 -17.43 5.18
N PRO A 14 -4.07 -18.18 4.15
CA PRO A 14 -3.17 -19.00 3.35
C PRO A 14 -2.35 -18.14 2.36
N ILE A 15 -1.27 -17.51 2.84
CA ILE A 15 -0.45 -16.56 2.06
C ILE A 15 0.07 -17.18 0.74
N PHE A 16 0.63 -18.39 0.81
CA PHE A 16 1.22 -19.01 -0.38
C PHE A 16 0.15 -19.37 -1.41
N SER A 17 -0.85 -20.18 -1.02
CA SER A 17 -1.86 -20.70 -1.95
C SER A 17 -2.97 -19.70 -2.31
N GLY A 18 -3.13 -18.63 -1.53
CA GLY A 18 -4.16 -17.60 -1.74
C GLY A 18 -3.64 -16.30 -2.35
N PHE A 19 -2.32 -16.14 -2.51
CA PHE A 19 -1.73 -14.94 -3.11
C PHE A 19 -0.47 -15.25 -3.92
N ILE A 20 0.56 -15.82 -3.31
CA ILE A 20 1.86 -16.04 -3.99
C ILE A 20 1.72 -16.94 -5.21
N SER A 21 0.97 -18.04 -5.11
CA SER A 21 0.77 -18.97 -6.22
C SER A 21 -0.13 -18.42 -7.33
N TYR A 22 -0.96 -17.41 -7.04
CA TYR A 22 -1.85 -16.81 -8.04
C TYR A 22 -1.13 -15.80 -8.92
N PHE A 23 -0.16 -15.07 -8.35
CA PHE A 23 0.44 -13.90 -9.01
C PHE A 23 1.98 -13.90 -9.01
N PRO A 24 2.67 -15.02 -9.34
CA PRO A 24 4.12 -15.11 -9.22
C PRO A 24 4.86 -14.05 -10.04
N ASP A 25 4.45 -13.85 -11.30
CA ASP A 25 5.08 -12.87 -12.20
C ASP A 25 4.81 -11.43 -11.77
N ALA A 26 3.60 -11.13 -11.29
CA ALA A 26 3.25 -9.80 -10.82
C ALA A 26 4.02 -9.42 -9.54
N ILE A 27 4.20 -10.38 -8.62
CA ILE A 27 5.00 -10.19 -7.41
C ILE A 27 6.47 -9.94 -7.78
N ALA A 28 7.03 -10.75 -8.70
CA ALA A 28 8.39 -10.54 -9.20
C ALA A 28 8.57 -9.17 -9.88
N ALA A 29 7.56 -8.75 -10.65
CA ALA A 29 7.51 -7.45 -11.30
C ALA A 29 7.53 -6.28 -10.29
N VAL A 30 6.73 -6.36 -9.21
CA VAL A 30 6.72 -5.35 -8.13
C VAL A 30 8.03 -5.37 -7.33
N ALA A 31 8.60 -6.55 -7.07
CA ALA A 31 9.90 -6.67 -6.41
C ALA A 31 11.04 -6.04 -7.25
N SER A 32 11.00 -6.25 -8.58
CA SER A 32 11.93 -5.59 -9.51
C SER A 32 11.78 -4.07 -9.51
N HIS A 33 10.56 -3.56 -9.39
CA HIS A 33 10.30 -2.12 -9.24
C HIS A 33 10.98 -1.56 -7.97
N SER A 34 10.86 -2.25 -6.84
CA SER A 34 11.57 -1.89 -5.59
C SER A 34 13.09 -1.84 -5.80
N PHE A 35 13.67 -2.84 -6.47
CA PHE A 35 15.12 -2.87 -6.77
C PHE A 35 15.56 -1.67 -7.60
N LYS A 36 14.89 -1.42 -8.74
CA LYS A 36 15.21 -0.28 -9.62
C LYS A 36 15.06 1.07 -8.90
N SER A 37 14.03 1.21 -8.07
CA SER A 37 13.81 2.41 -7.27
C SER A 37 14.92 2.60 -6.23
N ASN A 38 15.34 1.53 -5.56
CA ASN A 38 16.46 1.58 -4.61
C ASN A 38 17.77 1.97 -5.30
N GLU A 39 18.11 1.35 -6.43
CA GLU A 39 19.32 1.72 -7.18
C GLU A 39 19.32 3.20 -7.61
N LYS A 40 18.15 3.75 -7.94
CA LYS A 40 18.00 5.16 -8.31
C LYS A 40 18.15 6.10 -7.11
N HIS A 41 17.59 5.76 -5.96
CA HIS A 41 17.45 6.68 -4.82
C HIS A 41 18.46 6.44 -3.67
N ASN A 42 19.04 5.24 -3.61
CA ASN A 42 19.99 4.75 -2.60
C ASN A 42 21.11 3.92 -3.29
N PRO A 43 21.86 4.50 -4.24
CA PRO A 43 22.83 3.75 -5.05
C PRO A 43 23.92 3.10 -4.17
N GLY A 44 24.11 1.79 -4.33
CA GLY A 44 25.12 1.02 -3.60
C GLY A 44 24.70 0.56 -2.19
N GLU A 45 23.50 0.92 -1.73
CA GLU A 45 22.95 0.43 -0.47
C GLU A 45 22.14 -0.86 -0.67
N PRO A 46 22.06 -1.75 0.34
CA PRO A 46 21.16 -2.89 0.30
C PRO A 46 19.70 -2.46 0.05
N LEU A 47 18.93 -3.31 -0.62
CA LEU A 47 17.51 -3.04 -0.91
C LEU A 47 16.72 -2.78 0.39
N HIS A 48 16.15 -1.59 0.50
CA HIS A 48 15.27 -1.23 1.62
C HIS A 48 14.20 -0.21 1.19
N TRP A 49 13.12 -0.13 1.96
CA TRP A 49 12.12 0.91 1.79
C TRP A 49 12.49 2.13 2.64
N ALA A 50 13.07 3.15 1.99
CA ALA A 50 13.32 4.47 2.57
C ALA A 50 12.01 5.26 2.71
N ARG A 51 11.31 5.06 3.85
CA ARG A 51 9.97 5.62 4.12
C ARG A 51 9.94 7.15 4.16
N ASP A 52 11.05 7.75 4.57
CA ASP A 52 11.28 9.20 4.59
C ASP A 52 11.30 9.82 3.18
N LYS A 53 11.64 9.03 2.16
CA LYS A 53 11.69 9.46 0.75
C LYS A 53 10.41 9.14 -0.03
N SER A 54 9.49 8.39 0.56
CA SER A 54 8.27 7.90 -0.10
C SER A 54 7.06 8.18 0.80
N THR A 55 6.58 9.42 0.76
CA THR A 55 5.55 9.93 1.67
C THR A 55 4.21 10.22 0.98
N ASP A 56 4.17 10.20 -0.36
CA ASP A 56 3.06 10.66 -1.20
C ASP A 56 2.25 9.52 -1.82
N GLN A 57 1.95 8.45 -1.06
CA GLN A 57 1.48 7.19 -1.63
C GLN A 57 0.22 7.32 -2.48
N LEU A 58 -0.83 7.95 -1.93
CA LEU A 58 -2.11 8.12 -2.63
C LEU A 58 -2.03 9.05 -3.83
N ASP A 59 -1.25 10.13 -3.73
CA ASP A 59 -1.07 11.08 -4.83
C ASP A 59 -0.27 10.47 -5.98
N ALA A 60 0.82 9.77 -5.66
CA ALA A 60 1.61 9.02 -6.64
C ALA A 60 0.79 7.92 -7.31
N LEU A 61 -0.04 7.19 -6.54
CA LEU A 61 -0.96 6.19 -7.07
C LEU A 61 -1.98 6.82 -8.04
N ALA A 62 -2.57 7.95 -7.68
CA ALA A 62 -3.55 8.64 -8.52
C ALA A 62 -2.91 9.16 -9.83
N ARG A 63 -1.68 9.66 -9.77
CA ARG A 63 -0.91 10.04 -10.97
C ARG A 63 -0.70 8.85 -11.91
N HIS A 64 -0.25 7.71 -11.40
CA HIS A 64 -0.04 6.52 -12.22
C HIS A 64 -1.35 5.93 -12.79
N LEU A 65 -2.46 5.99 -12.04
CA LEU A 65 -3.77 5.61 -12.56
C LEU A 65 -4.23 6.53 -13.71
N THR A 66 -3.96 7.83 -13.58
CA THR A 66 -4.26 8.80 -14.64
C THR A 66 -3.43 8.53 -15.88
N GLU A 67 -2.11 8.31 -15.73
CA GLU A 67 -1.20 7.91 -16.81
C GLU A 67 -1.66 6.61 -17.48
N LEU A 68 -2.13 5.63 -16.70
CA LEU A 68 -2.68 4.37 -17.20
C LEU A 68 -3.95 4.58 -18.03
N GLY A 69 -4.83 5.51 -17.62
CA GLY A 69 -6.04 5.87 -18.34
C GLY A 69 -5.81 6.64 -19.64
N MET A 70 -4.61 7.23 -19.81
CA MET A 70 -4.20 7.95 -21.01
C MET A 70 -3.53 7.06 -22.06
N LEU A 71 -3.24 5.80 -21.72
CA LEU A 71 -2.67 4.84 -22.66
C LEU A 71 -3.66 4.58 -23.81
N GLU A 72 -3.22 4.84 -25.05
CA GLU A 72 -4.03 4.61 -26.27
C GLU A 72 -4.45 3.14 -26.44
N ALA A 73 -5.37 2.87 -27.37
CA ALA A 73 -5.96 1.55 -27.59
C ALA A 73 -4.95 0.43 -27.98
N ASN A 74 -3.72 0.80 -28.36
CA ASN A 74 -2.59 -0.13 -28.53
C ASN A 74 -1.38 0.35 -27.72
N PRO A 75 -1.44 0.29 -26.38
CA PRO A 75 -0.34 0.75 -25.57
C PRO A 75 0.79 -0.26 -25.62
N GLU A 76 2.03 0.25 -25.65
CA GLU A 76 3.20 -0.61 -25.47
C GLU A 76 3.02 -1.39 -24.16
N ILE A 77 2.86 -2.71 -24.28
CA ILE A 77 2.55 -3.61 -23.15
C ILE A 77 3.57 -3.41 -22.02
N MET A 78 4.82 -3.09 -22.36
CA MET A 78 5.85 -2.79 -21.39
C MET A 78 5.58 -1.51 -20.59
N GLY A 79 5.14 -0.43 -21.24
CA GLY A 79 4.76 0.82 -20.57
C GLY A 79 3.59 0.62 -19.61
N LYS A 80 2.58 -0.17 -20.03
CA LYS A 80 1.46 -0.55 -19.17
C LYS A 80 1.91 -1.33 -17.93
N ILE A 81 2.85 -2.26 -18.10
CA ILE A 81 3.41 -3.06 -17.01
C ILE A 81 4.15 -2.17 -16.00
N GLU A 82 4.96 -1.20 -16.45
CA GLU A 82 5.70 -0.31 -15.54
C GLU A 82 4.75 0.56 -14.69
N LEU A 83 3.68 1.10 -15.29
CA LEU A 83 2.65 1.84 -14.55
C LEU A 83 1.92 0.96 -13.53
N LEU A 84 1.51 -0.25 -13.94
CA LEU A 84 0.83 -1.19 -13.05
C LEU A 84 1.70 -1.61 -11.85
N LYS A 85 3.00 -1.84 -12.05
CA LYS A 85 3.95 -2.12 -10.95
C LYS A 85 3.95 -0.98 -9.93
N ALA A 86 4.03 0.27 -10.40
CA ALA A 86 4.04 1.44 -9.53
C ALA A 86 2.71 1.59 -8.76
N ILE A 87 1.57 1.40 -9.42
CA ILE A 87 0.24 1.45 -8.78
C ILE A 87 0.13 0.39 -7.68
N VAL A 88 0.47 -0.87 -7.98
CA VAL A 88 0.39 -1.97 -7.01
C VAL A 88 1.33 -1.71 -5.83
N TRP A 89 2.57 -1.28 -6.09
CA TRP A 89 3.52 -0.96 -5.05
C TRP A 89 3.01 0.15 -4.11
N ARG A 90 2.46 1.24 -4.67
CA ARG A 90 1.91 2.35 -3.88
C ARG A 90 0.70 1.93 -3.06
N GLY A 91 -0.19 1.10 -3.62
CA GLY A 91 -1.34 0.56 -2.90
C GLY A 91 -0.93 -0.36 -1.74
N MET A 92 0.08 -1.21 -1.94
CA MET A 92 0.62 -2.07 -0.87
C MET A 92 1.31 -1.25 0.22
N ALA A 93 2.05 -0.20 -0.15
CA ALA A 93 2.70 0.69 0.80
C ALA A 93 1.68 1.39 1.71
N GLU A 94 0.61 1.95 1.13
CA GLU A 94 -0.47 2.59 1.88
C GLU A 94 -1.20 1.60 2.81
N LEU A 95 -1.50 0.40 2.29
CA LEU A 95 -2.14 -0.66 3.09
C LEU A 95 -1.24 -1.06 4.27
N GLN A 96 0.06 -1.21 4.06
CA GLN A 96 1.01 -1.56 5.11
C GLN A 96 1.08 -0.49 6.20
N LEU A 97 1.17 0.79 5.82
CA LEU A 97 1.18 1.92 6.77
C LEU A 97 -0.12 1.96 7.58
N THR A 98 -1.26 1.78 6.91
CA THR A 98 -2.58 1.75 7.57
C THR A 98 -2.70 0.61 8.57
N ILE A 99 -2.25 -0.60 8.20
CA ILE A 99 -2.24 -1.77 9.08
C ILE A 99 -1.30 -1.55 10.27
N GLU A 100 -0.16 -0.88 10.09
CA GLU A 100 0.75 -0.56 11.19
C GLU A 100 0.13 0.42 12.18
N VAL A 101 -0.59 1.43 11.69
CA VAL A 101 -1.39 2.33 12.54
C VAL A 101 -2.44 1.54 13.32
N ALA A 102 -3.19 0.66 12.64
CA ALA A 102 -4.23 -0.16 13.28
C ALA A 102 -3.68 -1.15 14.31
N ASN A 103 -2.47 -1.67 14.09
CA ASN A 103 -1.78 -2.60 15.00
C ASN A 103 -1.05 -1.88 16.16
N THR A 104 -0.88 -0.57 16.09
CA THR A 104 -0.30 0.20 17.18
C THR A 104 -1.36 0.33 18.27
N PRO A 105 -1.15 -0.23 19.48
CA PRO A 105 -2.09 -0.04 20.58
C PRO A 105 -2.21 1.46 20.82
N MET A 106 -3.44 1.96 20.86
CA MET A 106 -3.81 3.38 21.08
C MET A 106 -3.26 3.89 22.41
N ILE A 107 -1.97 4.19 22.47
CA ILE A 107 -1.33 4.93 23.54
C ILE A 107 -1.27 6.37 23.04
N LEU A 108 -2.21 7.18 23.54
CA LEU A 108 -2.26 8.65 23.46
C LEU A 108 -2.72 9.28 22.12
N GLN A 109 -3.95 8.98 21.67
CA GLN A 109 -4.70 9.97 20.88
C GLN A 109 -5.36 11.03 21.79
N GLN A 110 -4.52 11.80 22.50
CA GLN A 110 -4.88 13.14 22.93
C GLN A 110 -3.89 14.11 22.28
N GLY A 111 -4.29 14.62 21.09
CA GLY A 111 -3.69 15.79 20.45
C GLY A 111 -2.45 15.50 19.59
N ASN A 112 -2.50 15.93 18.34
CA ASN A 112 -1.44 15.86 17.31
C ASN A 112 -1.12 14.48 16.74
N ASP A 113 -2.02 14.00 15.87
CA ASP A 113 -1.65 13.02 14.85
C ASP A 113 -1.05 13.75 13.62
N PRO A 114 0.24 13.54 13.29
CA PRO A 114 0.89 14.16 12.13
C PRO A 114 0.43 13.59 10.78
N LEU A 115 -0.37 12.52 10.75
CA LEU A 115 -0.86 11.90 9.51
C LEU A 115 -2.12 12.57 8.93
N TYR A 116 -2.66 13.60 9.59
CA TYR A 116 -3.86 14.31 9.13
C TYR A 116 -3.69 15.84 9.12
N THR A 117 -2.84 16.37 8.22
CA THR A 117 -2.76 17.81 7.94
C THR A 117 -3.58 18.19 6.70
N GLY A 118 -4.79 17.64 6.56
CA GLY A 118 -5.79 18.06 5.56
C GLY A 118 -6.74 19.11 6.14
N PRO A 119 -7.27 20.06 5.34
CA PRO A 119 -8.14 21.11 5.84
C PRO A 119 -9.49 20.53 6.30
N GLN A 120 -9.73 20.70 7.60
CA GLN A 120 -10.94 20.40 8.36
C GLN A 120 -11.24 18.91 8.58
N ALA A 121 -10.91 18.46 9.80
CA ALA A 121 -11.45 17.28 10.43
C ALA A 121 -13.00 17.32 10.39
N ARG A 122 -13.59 16.71 9.37
CA ARG A 122 -14.99 16.34 9.40
C ARG A 122 -15.08 15.18 10.39
N LYS A 123 -15.82 15.34 11.48
CA LYS A 123 -16.10 14.26 12.44
C LYS A 123 -16.62 13.05 11.66
N VAL A 124 -15.76 12.05 11.44
CA VAL A 124 -16.19 10.75 10.93
C VAL A 124 -16.93 10.09 12.08
N ARG A 125 -18.26 9.99 11.99
CA ARG A 125 -18.99 9.07 12.85
C ARG A 125 -18.62 7.67 12.39
N VAL A 126 -17.91 6.94 13.23
CA VAL A 126 -17.71 5.51 13.07
C VAL A 126 -19.09 4.88 13.26
N CYS A 127 -19.62 4.24 12.22
CA CYS A 127 -20.84 3.44 12.35
C CYS A 127 -20.44 2.07 12.91
N ASP A 128 -20.74 1.83 14.18
CA ASP A 128 -20.38 0.61 14.92
C ASP A 128 -21.28 -0.60 14.59
N GLY A 129 -21.67 -0.77 13.33
CA GLY A 129 -22.28 -2.01 12.84
C GLY A 129 -23.60 -2.44 13.49
N MET A 130 -24.29 -1.58 14.24
CA MET A 130 -25.64 -1.82 14.74
C MET A 130 -26.57 -0.67 14.33
N GLY A 131 -27.41 -0.95 13.32
CA GLY A 131 -28.65 -0.23 13.03
C GLY A 131 -28.51 1.26 12.70
N CYS A 132 -28.44 1.59 11.41
CA CYS A 132 -28.84 2.90 10.95
C CYS A 132 -30.37 3.01 11.05
N ASP A 133 -30.88 3.53 12.16
CA ASP A 133 -32.27 3.96 12.25
C ASP A 133 -32.40 5.37 11.65
N SER A 134 -33.10 5.41 10.50
CA SER A 134 -33.84 6.50 9.82
C SER A 134 -33.31 7.94 9.92
#